data_AF-A0A917F735-F1
#
_entry.id   AF-A0A917F735-F1
#
_cell.length_a   1.000
_cell.length_b   1.000
_cell.length_c   1.000
_cell.angle_alpha   90.00
_cell.angle_beta   90.00
_cell.angle_gamma   90.00
#
_symmetry.space_group_name_H-M   'P 1'
#
loop_
_entity.id
_entity.type
_entity.pdbx_description
1 polymer ?
#
loop_
_entity_poly.entity_id
_entity_poly.type
_entity_poly.pdbx_seq_one_letter_code
_entity_poly.pdbx_strand_id
1 'polypeptide(L)'
;MNAPYIKHISYDKDNAMTQDNDETELPVTDPIVTGILDALAGGSSLTVEQTARAIAEQRRKPKDGPQLWRKYMLAVKQQAMHLGKTGQIEIVHKGEVIDPDNFKGRVHLRLKK
;
A
#
# COMPACT_ATOMS: atom_id res chain seq x y z
N MET A 1 40.93 -27.18 -32.56
CA MET A 1 39.45 -27.16 -32.44
C MET A 1 39.11 -26.48 -31.12
N ASN A 2 38.26 -25.44 -31.19
CA ASN A 2 37.48 -24.75 -30.14
C ASN A 2 38.08 -24.45 -28.74
N ALA A 3 38.20 -23.16 -28.43
CA ALA A 3 38.04 -22.63 -27.07
C ALA A 3 36.53 -22.58 -26.70
N PRO A 4 36.11 -22.49 -25.41
CA PRO A 4 36.16 -21.18 -24.75
C PRO A 4 36.39 -21.17 -23.21
N TYR A 5 36.88 -20.01 -22.78
CA TYR A 5 36.61 -19.32 -21.51
C TYR A 5 35.25 -19.68 -20.87
N ILE A 6 35.19 -19.73 -19.54
CA ILE A 6 34.32 -18.84 -18.72
C ILE A 6 34.82 -18.87 -17.26
N LYS A 7 35.17 -17.69 -16.75
CA LYS A 7 35.44 -17.39 -15.34
C LYS A 7 34.29 -17.91 -14.47
N HIS A 8 34.63 -18.57 -13.35
CA HIS A 8 33.77 -18.60 -12.18
C HIS A 8 33.54 -17.15 -11.73
N ILE A 9 32.39 -16.58 -12.10
CA ILE A 9 31.83 -15.40 -11.47
C ILE A 9 30.87 -15.93 -10.43
N SER A 10 31.24 -15.81 -9.16
CA SER A 10 30.31 -15.93 -8.04
C SER A 10 29.12 -15.01 -8.30
N TYR A 11 27.96 -15.60 -8.54
CA TYR A 11 26.68 -14.92 -8.33
C TYR A 11 26.22 -15.31 -6.94
N ASP A 12 26.55 -14.47 -5.95
CA ASP A 12 25.75 -14.40 -4.72
C ASP A 12 24.35 -13.97 -5.14
N LYS A 13 23.47 -14.97 -5.28
CA LYS A 13 22.09 -14.81 -5.75
C LYS A 13 21.13 -15.02 -4.59
N ASP A 14 21.44 -14.40 -3.45
CA ASP A 14 20.54 -14.30 -2.30
C ASP A 14 19.63 -13.08 -2.47
N ASN A 15 18.80 -13.07 -3.52
CA ASN A 15 17.74 -12.08 -3.65
C ASN A 15 16.59 -12.60 -4.51
N ALA A 16 15.79 -13.51 -3.95
CA ALA A 16 14.41 -13.76 -4.37
C ALA A 16 13.68 -14.54 -3.27
N MET A 17 12.37 -14.27 -3.16
CA MET A 17 11.39 -14.84 -2.22
C MET A 17 11.36 -14.14 -0.85
N THR A 18 10.26 -13.55 -0.39
CA THR A 18 8.85 -13.77 -0.70
C THR A 18 8.11 -12.46 -0.96
N GLN A 19 7.40 -12.43 -2.07
CA GLN A 19 6.30 -11.52 -2.31
C GLN A 19 5.10 -12.16 -1.62
N ASP A 20 4.78 -11.66 -0.43
CA ASP A 20 3.72 -12.20 0.43
C ASP A 20 2.39 -12.13 -0.34
N ASN A 21 1.86 -13.32 -0.60
CA ASN A 21 0.71 -13.59 -1.45
C ASN A 21 -0.40 -14.10 -0.54
N ASP A 22 -1.59 -13.51 -0.69
CA ASP A 22 -2.90 -13.94 -0.21
C ASP A 22 -2.93 -15.27 0.57
N GLU A 23 -3.06 -15.18 1.90
CA GLU A 23 -3.62 -16.27 2.70
C GLU A 23 -4.93 -15.80 3.33
N THR A 24 -5.95 -16.58 3.00
CA THR A 24 -7.36 -16.35 3.29
C THR A 24 -7.63 -16.77 4.73
N GLU A 25 -7.65 -15.82 5.68
CA GLU A 25 -8.20 -16.06 7.02
C GLU A 25 -9.20 -14.97 7.42
N LEU A 26 -10.24 -15.39 8.13
CA LEU A 26 -11.43 -14.67 8.59
C LEU A 26 -11.08 -13.30 9.24
N PRO A 27 -12.00 -12.31 9.24
CA PRO A 27 -11.68 -10.88 9.17
C PRO A 27 -11.06 -10.34 10.47
N VAL A 28 -9.76 -10.55 10.64
CA VAL A 28 -8.95 -9.69 11.50
C VAL A 28 -8.83 -8.39 10.73
N THR A 29 -9.75 -7.44 10.99
CA THR A 29 -9.77 -6.15 10.29
C THR A 29 -8.37 -5.58 10.26
N ASP A 30 -7.80 -5.48 9.06
CA ASP A 30 -6.42 -5.05 8.90
C ASP A 30 -6.20 -3.75 9.68
N PRO A 31 -5.14 -3.64 10.50
CA PRO A 31 -4.88 -2.42 11.26
C PRO A 31 -4.72 -1.20 10.34
N ILE A 32 -4.33 -1.44 9.08
CA ILE A 32 -4.27 -0.43 8.02
C ILE A 32 -5.68 -0.03 7.57
N VAL A 33 -6.60 -0.98 7.35
CA VAL A 33 -7.99 -0.68 6.99
C VAL A 33 -8.65 0.15 8.07
N THR A 34 -8.50 -0.27 9.33
CA THR A 34 -9.01 0.49 10.48
C THR A 34 -8.44 1.90 10.49
N GLY A 35 -7.12 2.05 10.28
CA GLY A 35 -6.48 3.37 10.21
C GLY A 35 -6.95 4.23 9.04
N ILE A 36 -7.23 3.64 7.87
CA ILE A 36 -7.81 4.35 6.72
C ILE A 36 -9.22 4.81 7.05
N LEU A 37 -10.06 3.92 7.57
CA LEU A 37 -11.45 4.24 7.91
C LEU A 37 -11.53 5.28 9.01
N ASP A 38 -10.68 5.21 10.05
CA ASP A 38 -10.58 6.20 11.12
C ASP A 38 -10.13 7.56 10.58
N ALA A 39 -9.10 7.58 9.72
CA ALA A 39 -8.65 8.80 9.08
C ALA A 39 -9.74 9.45 8.21
N LEU A 40 -10.54 8.64 7.50
CA LEU A 40 -11.65 9.13 6.68
C LEU A 40 -12.91 9.46 7.50
N ALA A 41 -13.11 8.83 8.67
CA ALA A 41 -14.22 9.09 9.58
C ALA A 41 -14.20 10.52 10.12
N GLY A 42 -13.04 11.18 10.12
CA GLY A 42 -12.88 12.63 10.33
C GLY A 42 -13.58 13.51 9.29
N GLY A 43 -14.30 12.92 8.32
CA GLY A 43 -15.18 13.61 7.38
C GLY A 43 -14.47 14.29 6.21
N SER A 44 -13.16 14.08 6.07
CA SER A 44 -12.34 14.73 5.05
C SER A 44 -11.89 13.74 3.99
N SER A 45 -11.94 14.16 2.71
CA SER A 45 -11.33 13.40 1.61
C SER A 45 -9.81 13.47 1.74
N LEU A 46 -9.18 12.40 2.18
CA LEU A 46 -7.73 12.35 2.41
C LEU A 46 -7.00 11.72 1.24
N THR A 47 -5.81 12.20 0.92
CA THR A 47 -4.98 11.50 -0.07
C THR A 47 -4.42 10.19 0.48
N VAL A 48 -4.12 9.24 -0.41
CA VAL A 48 -3.43 7.98 -0.04
C VAL A 48 -2.14 8.27 0.73
N GLU A 49 -1.38 9.29 0.30
CA GLU A 49 -0.15 9.70 0.97
C GLU A 49 -0.41 10.27 2.37
N GLN A 50 -1.39 11.17 2.53
CA GLN A 50 -1.76 11.70 3.84
C GLN A 50 -2.22 10.59 4.79
N THR A 51 -3.01 9.64 4.28
CA THR A 51 -3.49 8.50 5.05
C THR A 51 -2.31 7.60 5.47
N ALA A 52 -1.39 7.31 4.56
CA ALA A 52 -0.19 6.54 4.87
C ALA A 52 0.72 7.24 5.88
N ARG A 53 0.88 8.58 5.80
CA ARG A 53 1.64 9.35 6.79
C ARG A 53 0.96 9.34 8.15
N ALA A 54 -0.35 9.56 8.22
CA ALA A 54 -1.10 9.53 9.47
C ALA A 54 -0.96 8.17 10.17
N ILE A 55 -1.12 7.07 9.42
CA ILE A 55 -0.95 5.72 9.96
C ILE A 55 0.50 5.46 10.37
N ALA A 56 1.48 5.88 9.55
CA ALA A 56 2.89 5.71 9.86
C ALA A 56 3.31 6.52 11.09
N GLU A 57 2.77 7.72 11.30
CA GLU A 57 3.01 8.55 12.49
C GLU A 57 2.40 7.92 13.73
N GLN A 58 1.15 7.45 13.66
CA GLN A 58 0.48 6.76 14.76
C GLN A 58 1.20 5.46 15.17
N ARG A 59 1.80 4.76 14.20
CA ARG A 59 2.49 3.47 14.42
C ARG A 59 4.01 3.61 14.52
N ARG A 60 4.55 4.83 14.46
CA ARG A 60 5.99 5.08 14.43
C ARG A 60 6.65 4.53 15.68
N LYS A 61 7.57 3.58 15.52
CA LYS A 61 8.43 3.11 16.61
C LYS A 61 9.70 3.96 16.67
N PRO A 62 10.36 4.05 17.84
CA PRO A 62 11.63 4.79 17.97
C PRO A 62 12.76 4.24 17.08
N LYS A 63 12.61 3.01 16.56
CA LYS A 63 13.55 2.38 15.61
C LYS A 63 13.22 2.65 14.14
N ASP A 64 12.06 3.24 13.83
CA ASP A 64 11.63 3.45 12.46
C ASP A 64 12.22 4.73 11.87
N GLY A 65 12.81 4.59 10.69
CA GLY A 65 13.39 5.70 9.93
C GLY A 65 12.34 6.61 9.28
N PRO A 66 12.75 7.80 8.80
CA PRO A 66 11.86 8.82 8.23
C PRO A 66 11.12 8.41 6.95
N GLN A 67 11.45 7.24 6.38
CA GLN A 67 10.81 6.70 5.16
C GLN A 67 9.78 5.60 5.43
N LEU A 68 9.38 5.38 6.70
CA LEU A 68 8.40 4.36 7.07
C LEU A 68 7.11 4.47 6.23
N TRP A 69 6.64 5.69 5.99
CA TRP A 69 5.45 6.00 5.19
C TRP A 69 5.48 5.42 3.76
N ARG A 70 6.66 5.15 3.17
CA ARG A 70 6.77 4.52 1.83
C ARG A 70 6.36 3.05 1.84
N LYS A 71 6.60 2.33 2.93
CA LYS A 71 6.14 0.95 3.10
C LYS A 71 4.62 0.93 3.30
N TYR A 72 4.11 1.86 4.10
CA TYR A 72 2.68 2.03 4.33
C TYR A 72 1.93 2.50 3.09
N MET A 73 2.53 3.27 2.20
CA MET A 73 1.93 3.66 0.91
C MET A 73 1.47 2.45 0.09
N LEU A 74 2.30 1.39 0.00
CA LEU A 74 1.94 0.19 -0.75
C LEU A 74 0.77 -0.54 -0.08
N ALA A 75 0.83 -0.70 1.24
CA ALA A 75 -0.23 -1.34 2.01
C ALA A 75 -1.54 -0.54 1.95
N VAL A 76 -1.51 0.77 2.16
CA VAL A 76 -2.67 1.66 2.05
C VAL A 76 -3.24 1.63 0.65
N LYS A 77 -2.39 1.57 -0.39
CA LYS A 77 -2.86 1.44 -1.76
C LYS A 77 -3.64 0.13 -1.93
N GLN A 78 -3.05 -1.01 -1.58
CA GLN A 78 -3.71 -2.32 -1.67
C GLN A 78 -5.05 -2.33 -0.93
N GLN A 79 -5.06 -1.82 0.30
CA GLN A 79 -6.27 -1.77 1.13
C GLN A 79 -7.31 -0.80 0.57
N ALA A 80 -6.91 0.36 0.05
CA ALA A 80 -7.82 1.28 -0.61
C ALA A 80 -8.42 0.68 -1.89
N MET A 81 -7.64 -0.08 -2.67
CA MET A 81 -8.15 -0.82 -3.84
C MET A 81 -9.22 -1.82 -3.40
N HIS A 82 -8.96 -2.60 -2.35
CA HIS A 82 -9.91 -3.58 -1.81
C HIS A 82 -11.18 -2.91 -1.25
N LEU A 83 -11.04 -1.83 -0.47
CA LEU A 83 -12.17 -1.08 0.09
C LEU A 83 -13.01 -0.41 -1.01
N GLY A 84 -12.36 0.07 -2.08
CA GLY A 84 -13.06 0.60 -3.23
C GLY A 84 -13.84 -0.48 -3.99
N LYS A 85 -13.24 -1.66 -4.19
CA LYS A 85 -13.91 -2.83 -4.81
C LYS A 85 -15.12 -3.31 -4.01
N THR A 86 -15.00 -3.34 -2.69
CA THR A 86 -16.11 -3.71 -1.80
C THR A 86 -17.15 -2.61 -1.66
N GLY A 87 -16.90 -1.42 -2.22
CA GLY A 87 -17.82 -0.28 -2.19
C GLY A 87 -17.88 0.44 -0.85
N GLN A 88 -16.91 0.22 0.05
CA GLN A 88 -16.80 0.91 1.34
C GLN A 88 -16.29 2.34 1.19
N ILE A 89 -15.40 2.58 0.22
CA ILE A 89 -14.84 3.90 -0.07
C ILE A 89 -14.96 4.23 -1.57
N GLU A 90 -14.95 5.52 -1.87
CA GLU A 90 -14.86 6.05 -3.22
C GLU A 90 -13.47 6.66 -3.42
N ILE A 91 -12.85 6.38 -4.56
CA ILE A 91 -11.55 6.95 -4.91
C ILE A 91 -11.79 8.07 -5.90
N VAL A 92 -11.46 9.30 -5.50
CA VAL A 92 -11.66 10.52 -6.27
C VAL A 92 -10.30 11.00 -6.80
N HIS A 93 -10.21 11.21 -8.11
CA HIS A 93 -9.06 11.83 -8.74
C HIS A 93 -9.50 13.06 -9.53
N LYS A 94 -8.92 14.23 -9.22
CA LYS A 94 -9.27 15.52 -9.85
C LYS A 94 -10.77 15.86 -9.82
N GLY A 95 -11.50 15.36 -8.83
CA GLY A 95 -12.94 15.60 -8.68
C GLY A 95 -13.84 14.53 -9.32
N GLU A 96 -13.28 13.57 -10.04
CA GLU A 96 -14.02 12.45 -10.61
C GLU A 96 -13.81 11.18 -9.78
N VAL A 97 -14.89 10.43 -9.52
CA VAL A 97 -14.78 9.09 -8.94
C VAL A 97 -14.20 8.17 -9.99
N ILE A 98 -13.04 7.60 -9.71
CA ILE A 98 -12.32 6.70 -10.61
C ILE A 98 -12.35 5.27 -10.07
N ASP A 99 -12.11 4.32 -10.97
CA ASP A 99 -12.04 2.92 -10.60
C ASP A 99 -10.93 2.66 -9.57
N PRO A 100 -11.24 1.87 -8.52
CA PRO A 100 -10.30 1.59 -7.46
C PRO A 100 -9.18 0.66 -7.91
N ASP A 101 -9.30 -0.03 -9.04
CA ASP A 101 -8.29 -0.99 -9.51
C ASP A 101 -7.10 -0.32 -10.23
N ASN A 102 -7.30 0.86 -10.81
CA ASN A 102 -6.28 1.50 -11.65
C ASN A 102 -6.14 3.00 -11.37
N PHE A 103 -5.84 3.35 -10.12
CA PHE A 103 -5.47 4.71 -9.78
C PHE A 103 -3.95 4.92 -9.71
N LYS A 104 -3.47 5.97 -10.38
CA LYS A 104 -2.08 6.43 -10.38
C LYS A 104 -2.01 7.90 -9.96
N GLY A 105 -1.04 8.22 -9.10
CA GLY A 105 -0.79 9.59 -8.65
C GLY A 105 -1.58 10.00 -7.40
N ARG A 106 -1.79 11.30 -7.24
CA ARG A 106 -2.48 11.88 -6.07
C ARG A 106 -3.99 11.62 -6.22
N VAL A 107 -4.48 10.63 -5.50
CA VAL A 107 -5.91 10.35 -5.39
C VAL A 107 -6.39 10.59 -3.98
N HIS A 108 -7.65 10.99 -3.88
CA HIS A 108 -8.35 11.27 -2.65
C HIS A 108 -9.24 10.07 -2.36
N LEU A 109 -9.20 9.58 -1.14
CA LEU A 109 -10.09 8.56 -0.62
C LEU A 109 -11.21 9.27 0.12
N ARG A 110 -12.43 8.78 -0.03
CA ARG A 110 -13.63 9.30 0.62
C ARG A 110 -14.47 8.13 1.11
N LEU A 111 -15.09 8.24 2.28
CA LEU A 111 -16.12 7.29 2.69
C LEU A 111 -17.33 7.40 1.76
N LYS A 112 -17.78 6.25 1.25
CA LYS A 112 -19.08 6.17 0.58
C LYS A 112 -20.15 6.34 1.65
N LYS A 113 -21.06 7.28 1.44
CA LYS A 113 -22.18 7.55 2.35
C LYS A 113 -23.38 6.68 2.01
#